data_AF-A0A9E0T3S3-F1
#
_entry.id   AF-A0A9E0T3S3-F1
#
_cell.length_a   1.000
_cell.length_b   1.000
_cell.length_c   1.000
_cell.angle_alpha   90.00
_cell.angle_beta   90.00
_cell.angle_gamma   90.00
#
_symmetry.space_group_name_H-M   'P 1'
#
loop_
_entity.id
_entity.type
_entity.pdbx_description
1 polymer ?
#
loop_
_entity_poly.entity_id
_entity_poly.type
_entity_poly.pdbx_seq_one_letter_code
_entity_poly.pdbx_strand_id
1 'polypeptide(L)' 'MSIDLEKLSAKELGALISKASQRKKKLQKRKPAAGIRKQIITLARKAGYTVAELFGHGAAA' A
#
# COMPACT_ATOMS: atom_id res chain seq x y z
N MET A 1 -7.88 -10.81 -12.20
CA MET A 1 -7.67 -12.25 -11.95
C MET A 1 -8.88 -12.76 -11.18
N SER A 2 -9.55 -13.79 -11.68
CA SER A 2 -10.67 -14.45 -11.01
C SER A 2 -10.17 -15.74 -10.37
N ILE A 3 -10.58 -16.00 -9.13
CA ILE A 3 -10.24 -17.24 -8.40
C ILE A 3 -11.52 -18.06 -8.35
N ASP A 4 -11.45 -19.32 -8.79
CA ASP A 4 -12.56 -20.28 -8.73
C ASP A 4 -12.54 -20.99 -7.37
N LEU A 5 -13.51 -20.67 -6.52
CA LEU A 5 -13.56 -21.16 -5.14
C LEU A 5 -13.91 -22.65 -5.04
N GLU A 6 -14.65 -23.18 -6.00
CA GLU A 6 -15.17 -24.56 -5.98
C GLU A 6 -14.09 -25.61 -6.25
N LYS A 7 -12.94 -25.20 -6.79
CA LYS A 7 -11.79 -26.08 -7.08
C LYS A 7 -10.76 -26.14 -5.95
N LEU A 8 -10.93 -25.35 -4.91
CA LEU A 8 -10.01 -25.32 -3.77
C LEU A 8 -10.41 -26.39 -2.74
N SER A 9 -9.43 -27.16 -2.28
CA SER A 9 -9.64 -28.05 -1.13
C SER A 9 -9.91 -27.24 0.14
N ALA A 10 -10.49 -27.88 1.17
CA ALA A 10 -10.74 -27.24 2.47
C ALA A 10 -9.48 -26.60 3.09
N LYS A 11 -8.32 -27.24 2.91
CA LYS A 11 -7.03 -26.71 3.38
C LYS A 11 -6.62 -25.44 2.63
N GLU A 12 -6.79 -25.43 1.31
CA GLU A 12 -6.43 -24.28 0.49
C GLU A 12 -7.39 -23.10 0.68
N LEU A 13 -8.69 -23.38 0.85
CA LEU A 13 -9.67 -22.37 1.27
C LEU A 13 -9.29 -21.73 2.61
N GLY A 14 -8.93 -22.54 3.61
CA GLY A 14 -8.46 -22.05 4.90
C GLY A 14 -7.20 -21.18 4.79
N ALA A 15 -6.24 -21.59 3.95
CA ALA A 15 -5.03 -20.81 3.69
C ALA A 15 -5.33 -19.48 2.96
N LEU A 16 -6.27 -19.48 2.01
CA LEU A 16 -6.71 -18.30 1.27
C LEU A 16 -7.38 -17.29 2.21
N ILE A 17 -8.31 -17.73 3.05
CA ILE A 17 -9.00 -16.90 4.05
C ILE A 17 -7.99 -16.26 5.01
N SER A 18 -7.01 -17.03 5.47
CA SER A 18 -5.97 -16.55 6.39
C SER A 18 -5.12 -15.45 5.73
N LYS A 19 -4.64 -15.68 4.50
CA LYS A 19 -3.87 -14.68 3.74
C LYS A 19 -4.70 -13.44 3.41
N ALA A 20 -5.95 -13.61 2.99
CA ALA A 20 -6.87 -12.52 2.70
C ALA A 20 -7.13 -11.66 3.94
N SER A 21 -7.34 -12.29 5.10
CA SER A 21 -7.52 -11.61 6.38
C SER A 21 -6.28 -10.82 6.81
N GLN A 22 -5.08 -11.41 6.66
CA GLN A 22 -3.83 -10.69 6.91
C GLN A 22 -3.67 -9.49 5.97
N ARG A 23 -3.98 -9.65 4.68
CA ARG A 23 -3.95 -8.54 3.71
C ARG A 23 -4.95 -7.45 4.10
N LYS A 24 -6.18 -7.79 4.44
CA LYS A 24 -7.20 -6.84 4.91
C LYS A 24 -6.70 -6.06 6.12
N LYS A 25 -6.16 -6.74 7.15
CA LYS A 25 -5.58 -6.08 8.33
C LYS A 25 -4.42 -5.14 7.95
N LYS A 26 -3.52 -5.55 7.05
CA LYS A 26 -2.42 -4.69 6.57
C LYS A 26 -2.93 -3.45 5.82
N LEU A 27 -3.95 -3.62 4.98
CA LEU A 27 -4.56 -2.52 4.24
C LEU A 27 -5.30 -1.54 5.15
N GLN A 28 -6.02 -2.04 6.16
CA GLN A 28 -6.70 -1.21 7.14
C GLN A 28 -5.73 -0.40 8.02
N LYS A 29 -4.60 -1.00 8.41
CA LYS A 29 -3.56 -0.32 9.21
C LYS A 29 -2.75 0.68 8.40
N ARG A 30 -2.70 0.54 7.07
CA ARG A 30 -1.99 1.50 6.21
C ARG A 30 -2.81 2.77 6.11
N LYS A 31 -2.21 3.89 6.55
CA LYS A 31 -2.74 5.22 6.24
C LYS A 31 -2.87 5.36 4.71
N PRO A 32 -3.97 5.92 4.19
CA PRO A 32 -4.15 6.12 2.76
C PRO A 32 -2.94 6.82 2.15
N ALA A 33 -2.42 6.30 1.03
CA ALA A 33 -1.22 6.82 0.39
C ALA A 33 -1.32 8.31 0.05
N ALA A 34 -2.53 8.76 -0.34
CA ALA A 34 -2.81 10.18 -0.57
C ALA A 34 -2.63 11.04 0.70
N GLY A 35 -3.04 10.52 1.86
CA GLY A 35 -2.89 11.21 3.15
C GLY A 35 -1.43 11.37 3.54
N ILE A 36 -0.65 10.28 3.45
CA ILE A 36 0.80 10.33 3.72
C ILE A 36 1.53 11.24 2.73
N ARG A 37 1.18 11.16 1.44
CA ARG A 37 1.76 12.04 0.42
C ARG A 37 1.52 13.52 0.73
N LYS A 38 0.30 13.88 1.14
CA LYS A 38 -0.02 15.25 1.56
C LYS A 38 0.84 15.67 2.75
N GLN A 39 1.00 14.82 3.76
CA GLN A 39 1.84 15.11 4.92
C GLN A 39 3.30 15.36 4.54
N ILE A 40 3.88 14.53 3.66
CA ILE A 40 5.25 14.69 3.17
C ILE A 40 5.42 15.99 2.39
N ILE A 41 4.49 16.31 1.48
CA ILE A 41 4.51 17.55 0.70
C ILE A 41 4.43 18.77 1.64
N THR A 42 3.52 18.75 2.61
CA THR A 42 3.38 19.84 3.58
C THR A 42 4.65 20.02 4.40
N LEU A 43 5.29 18.93 4.85
CA LEU A 43 6.53 18.98 5.61
C LEU A 43 7.67 19.58 4.78
N ALA A 44 7.84 19.11 3.54
CA ALA A 44 8.86 19.65 2.63
C ALA A 44 8.66 21.15 2.41
N ARG A 45 7.42 21.57 2.09
CA ARG A 45 7.08 22.99 1.87
C ARG A 45 7.35 23.85 3.09
N LYS A 46 7.05 23.34 4.30
CA LYS A 46 7.33 24.04 5.55
C LYS A 46 8.84 24.26 5.75
N ALA A 47 9.67 23.36 5.24
CA ALA A 47 11.12 23.47 5.26
C ALA A 47 11.70 24.29 4.08
N GLY A 48 10.84 24.84 3.20
CA GLY A 48 11.28 25.61 2.02
C GLY A 48 11.66 24.76 0.81
N TYR A 49 11.33 23.46 0.82
CA TYR A 49 11.66 22.53 -0.26
C TYR A 49 10.42 21.95 -0.92
N THR A 50 10.58 21.50 -2.15
CA THR A 50 9.67 20.59 -2.83
C THR A 50 10.11 19.15 -2.62
N VAL A 51 9.16 18.21 -2.71
CA VAL A 51 9.49 16.78 -2.63
C VAL A 51 10.46 16.37 -3.76
N ALA A 52 10.38 17.03 -4.91
CA ALA A 52 11.22 16.69 -6.05
C ALA A 52 12.68 17.17 -5.90
N GLU A 53 12.92 18.28 -5.18
CA GLU A 53 14.28 18.68 -4.81
C GLU A 53 14.92 17.71 -3.81
N LEU A 54 14.11 17.12 -2.93
CA LEU A 54 14.61 16.20 -1.89
C LEU A 54 14.83 14.77 -2.40
N PHE A 55 14.00 14.31 -3.35
CA PHE A 55 13.96 12.90 -3.76
C PHE A 55 14.09 12.68 -5.27
N GLY A 56 14.27 13.76 -6.05
CA GLY A 56 14.32 13.71 -7.51
C GLY A 56 12.95 13.55 -8.17
N HIS A 57 12.87 13.89 -9.45
CA HIS A 57 11.68 13.68 -10.28
C HIS A 57 11.68 12.27 -10.90
N GLY A 58 11.76 11.22 -10.08
CA GLY A 58 11.51 9.83 -10.52
C GLY A 58 12.22 9.36 -11.80
N ALA A 59 13.36 9.96 -12.15
CA ALA A 59 14.15 9.65 -13.34
C ALA A 59 15.63 9.65 -12.97
N ALA A 60 16.06 8.61 -12.25
CA ALA A 60 17.41 8.03 -12.33
C ALA A 60 17.51 6.79 -11.43
N ALA A 61 18.15 5.77 -12.02
CA ALA A 61 18.54 4.44 -11.52
C ALA A 61 17.43 3.36 -11.46
#